data_AF-A0A948K7D8-F1
#
_entry.id   AF-A0A948K7D8-F1
#
_cell.length_a   1.000
_cell.length_b   1.000
_cell.length_c   1.000
_cell.angle_alpha   90.00
_cell.angle_beta   90.00
_cell.angle_gamma   90.00
#
_symmetry.space_group_name_H-M   'P 1'
#
loop_
_entity.id
_entity.type
_entity.pdbx_description
1 polymer ?
#
loop_
_entity_poly.entity_id
_entity_poly.type
_entity_poly.pdbx_seq_one_letter_code
_entity_poly.pdbx_strand_id
1 'polypeptide(L)'
;MSNESMKMFMNVVTERHEQYRSRLDDMLNALSNNNQAAKIEACKALSSISHDLSNLLAERDRPGWLMRTISCTESYSRKNKDANSIVSGSSWELLKELMNLREPAMAHAWSFSESNASAYDFDAVFARARNTSSVPDLFDSLIASLKQMLATGEIDSIKAIEALNKLISTLTQNKKSSYFSTIVSWQFARSFVKNALWASLDEITVVKPIKSAFEKTLAEMNVEVDRLHEEISTELKERFEIAPILGLAYDKNPQIAADDSEKRG
;
A
#
# COMPACT_ATOMS: atom_id res chain seq x y z
N MET A 1 -2.01 -19.54 -18.64
CA MET A 1 -2.28 -18.09 -18.84
C MET A 1 -1.45 -17.36 -17.80
N SER A 2 -0.63 -16.37 -18.19
CA SER A 2 0.34 -15.78 -17.26
C SER A 2 -0.39 -14.95 -16.21
N ASN A 3 -0.18 -15.28 -14.94
CA ASN A 3 -0.77 -14.60 -13.80
C ASN A 3 -0.12 -13.21 -13.65
N GLU A 4 -0.67 -12.21 -14.34
CA GLU A 4 -0.17 -10.83 -14.35
C GLU A 4 -0.17 -10.23 -12.93
N SER A 5 -1.17 -10.60 -12.12
CA SER A 5 -1.24 -10.29 -10.69
C SER A 5 -0.05 -10.87 -9.91
N MET A 6 0.33 -12.14 -10.16
CA MET A 6 1.53 -12.75 -9.59
C MET A 6 2.80 -12.02 -10.04
N LYS A 7 2.91 -11.68 -11.33
CA LYS A 7 4.07 -10.94 -11.83
C LYS A 7 4.21 -9.55 -11.17
N MET A 8 3.10 -8.82 -11.01
CA MET A 8 3.08 -7.54 -10.30
C MET A 8 3.46 -7.71 -8.82
N PHE A 9 2.90 -8.72 -8.15
CA PHE A 9 3.28 -9.06 -6.76
C PHE A 9 4.78 -9.35 -6.65
N MET A 10 5.33 -10.17 -7.55
CA MET A 10 6.77 -10.48 -7.59
C MET A 10 7.63 -9.23 -7.77
N ASN A 11 7.21 -8.30 -8.62
CA ASN A 11 7.91 -7.03 -8.81
C ASN A 11 7.92 -6.21 -7.52
N VAL A 12 6.79 -6.12 -6.80
CA VAL A 12 6.70 -5.38 -5.53
C VAL A 12 7.57 -6.03 -4.45
N VAL A 13 7.53 -7.36 -4.32
CA VAL A 13 8.38 -8.09 -3.37
C VAL A 13 9.86 -7.86 -3.67
N THR A 14 10.23 -7.89 -4.96
CA THR A 14 11.61 -7.64 -5.41
C THR A 14 12.04 -6.21 -5.09
N GLU A 15 11.22 -5.21 -5.41
CA GLU A 15 11.49 -3.80 -5.13
C GLU A 15 11.67 -3.55 -3.62
N ARG A 16 10.81 -4.13 -2.78
CA ARG A 16 10.94 -4.02 -1.32
C ARG A 16 12.17 -4.74 -0.79
N HIS A 17 12.55 -5.87 -1.37
CA HIS A 17 13.77 -6.57 -1.03
C HIS A 17 15.04 -5.77 -1.41
N GLU A 18 15.04 -5.09 -2.55
CA GLU A 18 16.12 -4.18 -2.94
C GLU A 18 16.23 -2.97 -1.99
N GLN A 19 15.09 -2.38 -1.61
CA GLN A 19 15.06 -1.32 -0.61
C GLN A 19 15.59 -1.81 0.75
N TYR A 20 15.19 -3.02 1.18
CA TYR A 20 15.74 -3.67 2.37
C TYR A 20 17.27 -3.80 2.29
N ARG A 21 17.81 -4.28 1.16
CA ARG A 21 19.26 -4.43 0.96
C ARG A 21 19.99 -3.10 1.10
N SER A 22 19.47 -2.05 0.46
CA SER A 22 20.01 -0.70 0.59
C SER A 22 20.00 -0.20 2.03
N ARG A 23 18.90 -0.40 2.77
CA ARG A 23 18.81 0.03 4.18
C ARG A 23 19.67 -0.78 5.13
N LEU A 24 19.92 -2.05 4.82
CA LEU A 24 20.85 -2.88 5.57
C LEU A 24 22.28 -2.34 5.45
N ASP A 25 22.72 -2.02 4.23
CA ASP A 25 24.04 -1.41 4.00
C ASP A 25 24.14 -0.01 4.64
N ASP A 26 23.10 0.83 4.53
CA ASP A 26 23.03 2.12 5.25
C ASP A 26 23.22 1.95 6.76
N MET A 27 22.57 0.94 7.35
CA MET A 27 22.66 0.66 8.78
C MET A 27 24.04 0.16 9.18
N LEU A 28 24.65 -0.73 8.41
CA LEU A 28 26.03 -1.19 8.65
C LEU A 28 27.02 -0.02 8.60
N ASN A 29 26.86 0.89 7.64
CA ASN A 29 27.66 2.12 7.53
C ASN A 29 27.42 3.09 8.70
N ALA A 30 26.17 3.23 9.16
CA ALA A 30 25.85 4.07 10.31
C ALA A 30 26.48 3.51 11.60
N LEU A 31 26.49 2.19 11.77
CA LEU A 31 27.07 1.51 12.93
C LEU A 31 28.58 1.68 13.06
N SER A 32 29.31 1.80 11.94
CA SER A 32 30.75 2.06 11.94
C SER A 32 31.13 3.50 12.32
N ASN A 33 30.17 4.43 12.28
CA ASN A 33 30.41 5.85 12.61
C ASN A 33 30.09 6.12 14.09
N ASN A 34 30.66 7.18 14.67
CA ASN A 34 30.36 7.60 16.07
C ASN A 34 29.13 8.51 16.20
N ASN A 35 28.23 8.50 15.21
CA ASN A 35 27.02 9.33 15.22
C ASN A 35 25.79 8.51 15.67
N GLN A 36 25.38 8.70 16.93
CA GLN A 36 24.25 7.98 17.52
C GLN A 36 22.90 8.32 16.85
N ALA A 37 22.69 9.58 16.48
CA ALA A 37 21.46 9.99 15.79
C ALA A 37 21.32 9.30 14.43
N ALA A 38 22.42 9.20 13.67
CA ALA A 38 22.45 8.48 12.39
C ALA A 38 22.16 6.98 12.57
N LYS A 39 22.67 6.34 13.63
CA LYS A 39 22.38 4.93 13.95
C LYS A 39 20.91 4.69 14.26
N ILE A 40 20.30 5.57 15.06
CA ILE A 40 18.88 5.47 15.41
C ILE A 40 18.02 5.62 14.15
N GLU A 41 18.34 6.60 13.29
CA GLU A 41 17.59 6.84 12.06
C GLU A 41 17.71 5.68 11.07
N ALA A 42 18.93 5.19 10.83
CA ALA A 42 19.15 4.03 9.96
C ALA A 42 18.48 2.75 10.53
N CYS A 43 18.48 2.58 11.85
CA CYS A 43 17.78 1.47 12.50
C CYS A 43 16.27 1.54 12.29
N LYS A 44 15.66 2.73 12.42
CA LYS A 44 14.23 2.94 12.15
C LYS A 44 13.89 2.64 10.69
N ALA A 45 14.70 3.15 9.76
CA ALA A 45 14.51 2.92 8.33
C ALA A 45 14.59 1.42 7.98
N LEU A 46 15.61 0.72 8.49
CA LEU A 46 15.75 -0.73 8.30
C LEU A 46 14.59 -1.51 8.94
N SER A 47 14.18 -1.13 10.15
CA SER A 47 13.07 -1.79 10.84
C SER A 47 11.75 -1.61 10.09
N SER A 48 11.49 -0.40 9.57
CA SER A 48 10.29 -0.11 8.78
C SER A 48 10.23 -0.97 7.53
N ILE A 49 11.28 -0.97 6.70
CA ILE A 49 11.27 -1.73 5.44
C ILE A 49 11.25 -3.24 5.67
N SER A 50 11.83 -3.71 6.79
CA SER A 50 11.76 -5.13 7.18
C SER A 50 10.33 -5.55 7.53
N HIS A 51 9.60 -4.71 8.28
CA HIS A 51 8.18 -4.93 8.57
C HIS A 51 7.33 -4.87 7.31
N ASP A 52 7.55 -3.89 6.43
CA ASP A 52 6.84 -3.78 5.15
C ASP A 52 7.02 -5.04 4.30
N LEU A 53 8.26 -5.52 4.15
CA LEU A 53 8.54 -6.75 3.41
C LEU A 53 7.90 -7.97 4.07
N SER A 54 7.94 -8.06 5.40
CA SER A 54 7.31 -9.16 6.16
C SER A 54 5.79 -9.18 6.00
N ASN A 55 5.17 -8.00 5.89
CA ASN A 55 3.72 -7.85 5.73
C ASN A 55 3.21 -8.25 4.34
N LEU A 56 4.08 -8.17 3.32
CA LEU A 56 3.77 -8.65 1.97
C LEU A 56 3.81 -10.18 1.85
N LEU A 57 4.45 -10.86 2.81
CA LEU A 57 4.67 -12.30 2.76
C LEU A 57 3.72 -13.03 3.71
N ALA A 58 3.22 -14.18 3.26
CA ALA A 58 2.56 -15.12 4.16
C ALA A 58 3.57 -15.62 5.21
N GLU A 59 3.08 -16.00 6.40
CA GLU A 59 3.94 -16.36 7.53
C GLU A 59 4.94 -17.47 7.22
N ARG A 60 4.53 -18.47 6.43
CA ARG A 60 5.38 -19.58 5.97
C ARG A 60 6.49 -19.16 4.99
N ASP A 61 6.29 -18.05 4.29
CA ASP A 61 7.19 -17.56 3.23
C ASP A 61 8.15 -16.49 3.77
N ARG A 62 8.10 -16.18 5.08
CA ARG A 62 9.01 -15.23 5.73
C ARG A 62 10.37 -15.90 6.00
N PRO A 63 11.45 -15.44 5.36
CA PRO A 63 12.75 -16.04 5.58
C PRO A 63 13.30 -15.69 6.97
N GLY A 64 14.07 -16.61 7.56
CA GLY A 64 14.60 -16.42 8.92
C GLY A 64 15.47 -15.18 9.09
N TRP A 65 16.18 -14.74 8.05
CA TRP A 65 16.97 -13.51 8.08
C TRP A 65 16.12 -12.25 8.29
N LEU A 66 14.91 -12.22 7.72
CA LEU A 66 14.01 -11.09 7.81
C LEU A 66 13.47 -10.94 9.23
N MET A 67 12.96 -12.04 9.79
CA MET A 67 12.44 -12.08 11.16
C MET A 67 13.52 -11.73 12.19
N ARG A 68 14.74 -12.21 11.96
CA ARG A 68 15.87 -11.91 12.85
C ARG A 68 16.32 -10.45 12.74
N THR A 69 16.25 -9.85 11.55
CA THR A 69 16.49 -8.42 11.36
C THR A 69 15.50 -7.58 12.16
N ILE A 70 14.20 -7.87 12.05
CA ILE A 70 13.14 -7.20 12.83
C ILE A 70 13.42 -7.30 14.32
N SER A 71 13.71 -8.51 14.81
CA SER A 71 13.97 -8.74 16.23
C SER A 71 15.17 -7.94 16.76
N CYS A 72 16.28 -7.88 16.01
CA CYS A 72 17.47 -7.16 16.46
C CYS A 72 17.32 -5.64 16.36
N THR A 73 16.65 -5.11 15.34
CA THR A 73 16.39 -3.65 15.21
C THR A 73 15.44 -3.14 16.28
N GLU A 74 14.42 -3.92 16.64
CA GLU A 74 13.53 -3.59 17.75
C GLU A 74 14.28 -3.63 19.09
N SER A 75 15.10 -4.67 19.30
CA SER A 75 15.89 -4.81 20.53
C SER A 75 16.85 -3.63 20.70
N TYR A 76 17.51 -3.20 19.62
CA TYR A 76 18.35 -2.02 19.61
C TYR A 76 17.57 -0.73 19.90
N SER A 77 16.41 -0.56 19.24
CA SER A 77 15.55 0.63 19.41
C SER A 77 15.01 0.74 20.83
N ARG A 78 14.66 -0.38 21.48
CA ARG A 78 14.24 -0.42 22.89
C ARG A 78 15.36 0.00 23.84
N LYS A 79 16.60 -0.40 23.57
CA LYS A 79 17.79 -0.05 24.37
C LYS A 79 18.23 1.41 24.14
N ASN A 80 17.93 2.00 22.97
CA ASN A 80 18.39 3.33 22.55
C ASN A 80 17.21 4.28 22.25
N LYS A 81 16.23 4.36 23.15
CA LYS A 81 15.02 5.19 22.98
C LYS A 81 15.33 6.69 22.87
N ASP A 82 16.36 7.15 23.58
CA ASP A 82 16.76 8.55 23.62
C ASP A 82 18.17 8.72 23.05
N ALA A 83 18.39 9.77 22.26
CA ALA A 83 19.70 10.07 21.65
C ALA A 83 20.83 10.28 22.69
N ASN A 84 20.46 10.58 23.94
CA ASN A 84 21.39 10.76 25.07
C ASN A 84 21.65 9.46 25.86
N SER A 85 20.89 8.38 25.61
CA SER A 85 21.07 7.08 26.28
C SER A 85 22.07 6.25 25.48
N ILE A 86 23.35 6.36 25.82
CA ILE A 86 24.40 5.53 25.23
C ILE A 86 24.54 4.26 26.08
N VAL A 87 23.87 3.19 25.68
CA VAL A 87 24.17 1.86 26.21
C VAL A 87 25.35 1.29 25.43
N SER A 88 26.56 1.56 25.92
CA SER A 88 27.81 0.98 25.41
C SER A 88 27.69 -0.55 25.31
N GLY A 89 27.87 -1.09 24.10
CA GLY A 89 27.75 -2.52 23.79
C GLY A 89 26.61 -2.88 22.82
N SER A 90 25.50 -2.14 22.85
CA SER A 90 24.32 -2.46 22.03
C SER A 90 24.55 -2.31 20.51
N SER A 91 25.41 -1.38 20.10
CA SER A 91 25.74 -1.16 18.68
C SER A 91 26.64 -2.27 18.11
N TRP A 92 27.55 -2.81 18.93
CA TRP A 92 28.42 -3.92 18.51
C TRP A 92 27.64 -5.23 18.38
N GLU A 93 26.74 -5.51 19.32
CA GLU A 93 25.82 -6.65 19.24
C GLU A 93 25.00 -6.62 17.96
N LEU A 94 24.41 -5.45 17.65
CA LEU A 94 23.62 -5.28 16.43
C LEU A 94 24.48 -5.45 15.18
N LEU A 95 25.68 -4.85 15.15
CA LEU A 95 26.60 -4.99 14.01
C LEU A 95 26.93 -6.45 13.72
N LYS A 96 27.27 -7.23 14.75
CA LYS A 96 27.58 -8.65 14.63
C LYS A 96 26.40 -9.45 14.08
N GLU A 97 25.19 -9.22 14.59
CA GLU A 97 23.99 -9.90 14.09
C GLU A 97 23.71 -9.53 12.63
N LEU A 98 23.72 -8.24 12.26
CA LEU A 98 23.45 -7.80 10.89
C LEU A 98 24.49 -8.30 9.89
N MET A 99 25.77 -8.38 10.26
CA MET A 99 26.81 -8.97 9.41
C MET A 99 26.54 -10.44 9.10
N ASN A 100 26.05 -11.22 10.07
CA ASN A 100 25.68 -12.63 9.88
C ASN A 100 24.42 -12.80 9.00
N LEU A 101 23.54 -11.79 8.97
CA LEU A 101 22.32 -11.80 8.16
C LEU A 101 22.54 -11.31 6.73
N ARG A 102 23.63 -10.59 6.47
CA ARG A 102 23.88 -9.94 5.19
C ARG A 102 23.97 -10.93 4.02
N GLU A 103 24.79 -11.96 4.12
CA GLU A 103 24.96 -12.92 3.02
C GLU A 103 23.64 -13.66 2.70
N PRO A 104 22.90 -14.22 3.68
CA PRO A 104 21.61 -14.85 3.41
C PRO A 104 20.59 -13.91 2.78
N ALA A 105 20.55 -12.64 3.21
CA ALA A 105 19.61 -11.66 2.67
C ALA A 105 19.98 -11.21 1.25
N MET A 106 21.27 -11.14 0.92
CA MET A 106 21.76 -10.78 -0.41
C MET A 106 21.61 -11.94 -1.40
N ALA A 107 21.85 -13.18 -0.96
CA ALA A 107 21.74 -14.37 -1.79
C ALA A 107 20.30 -14.87 -1.96
N HIS A 108 19.34 -14.37 -1.17
CA HIS A 108 17.95 -14.83 -1.22
C HIS A 108 17.33 -14.59 -2.60
N ALA A 109 16.86 -15.67 -3.22
CA ALA A 109 16.06 -15.65 -4.43
C ALA A 109 14.63 -16.07 -4.08
N TRP A 110 13.67 -15.22 -4.45
CA TRP A 110 12.26 -15.51 -4.22
C TRP A 110 11.80 -16.63 -5.14
N SER A 111 11.41 -17.76 -4.56
CA SER A 111 10.76 -18.85 -5.26
C SER A 111 9.46 -19.20 -4.56
N PHE A 112 8.35 -18.67 -5.07
CA PHE A 112 7.03 -19.12 -4.67
C PHE A 112 6.73 -20.36 -5.50
N SER A 113 6.79 -21.54 -4.89
CA SER A 113 6.52 -22.79 -5.62
C SER A 113 5.08 -22.77 -6.11
N GLU A 114 4.89 -22.88 -7.43
CA GLU A 114 3.65 -23.38 -8.04
C GLU A 114 3.51 -24.85 -7.66
N SER A 115 3.20 -25.15 -6.40
CA SER A 115 2.83 -26.51 -6.06
C SER A 115 1.54 -26.82 -6.82
N ASN A 116 1.54 -27.91 -7.59
CA ASN A 116 0.46 -28.40 -8.47
C ASN A 116 -0.87 -28.74 -7.74
N ALA A 117 -1.15 -28.16 -6.58
CA ALA A 117 -2.51 -28.06 -6.06
C ALA A 117 -3.20 -26.98 -6.90
N SER A 118 -4.22 -27.37 -7.69
CA SER A 118 -5.03 -26.50 -8.57
C SER A 118 -4.83 -25.01 -8.29
N ALA A 119 -3.95 -24.35 -9.05
CA ALA A 119 -3.57 -22.98 -8.77
C ALA A 119 -4.84 -22.14 -8.59
N TYR A 120 -5.02 -21.58 -7.40
CA TYR A 120 -6.22 -20.84 -7.09
C TYR A 120 -6.26 -19.60 -7.94
N ASP A 121 -7.23 -19.54 -8.86
CA ASP A 121 -7.41 -18.41 -9.75
C ASP A 121 -8.07 -17.26 -8.97
N PHE A 122 -7.23 -16.49 -8.29
CA PHE A 122 -7.64 -15.30 -7.54
C PHE A 122 -8.31 -14.27 -8.46
N ASP A 123 -7.85 -14.14 -9.71
CA ASP A 123 -8.44 -13.22 -10.67
C ASP A 123 -9.87 -13.66 -11.03
N ALA A 124 -10.15 -14.96 -11.12
CA ALA A 124 -11.51 -15.47 -11.31
C ALA A 124 -12.43 -15.21 -10.11
N VAL A 125 -11.90 -15.27 -8.89
CA VAL A 125 -12.65 -14.96 -7.65
C VAL A 125 -13.00 -13.49 -7.59
N PHE A 126 -12.00 -12.64 -7.81
CA PHE A 126 -12.21 -11.20 -7.94
C PHE A 126 -13.18 -10.88 -9.06
N ALA A 127 -13.06 -11.50 -10.24
CA ALA A 127 -13.97 -11.24 -11.36
C ALA A 127 -15.42 -11.56 -11.00
N ARG A 128 -15.69 -12.67 -10.29
CA ARG A 128 -17.03 -13.01 -9.81
C ARG A 128 -17.56 -11.96 -8.83
N ALA A 129 -16.81 -11.67 -7.77
CA ALA A 129 -17.21 -10.70 -6.75
C ALA A 129 -17.37 -9.29 -7.33
N ARG A 130 -16.52 -8.91 -8.29
CA ARG A 130 -16.59 -7.62 -9.00
C ARG A 130 -17.85 -7.53 -9.86
N ASN A 131 -18.21 -8.60 -10.58
CA ASN A 131 -19.37 -8.60 -11.47
C ASN A 131 -20.71 -8.54 -10.72
N THR A 132 -20.74 -8.93 -9.45
CA THR A 132 -21.90 -8.77 -8.56
C THR A 132 -21.84 -7.47 -7.73
N SER A 133 -20.73 -6.75 -7.78
CA SER A 133 -20.53 -5.48 -7.08
C SER A 133 -20.95 -4.27 -7.92
N SER A 134 -21.18 -3.14 -7.23
CA SER A 134 -21.38 -1.84 -7.86
C SER A 134 -20.08 -1.11 -8.24
N VAL A 135 -18.90 -1.69 -7.95
CA VAL A 135 -17.59 -1.10 -8.27
C VAL A 135 -17.46 -0.67 -9.75
N PRO A 136 -17.85 -1.48 -10.75
CA PRO A 136 -17.75 -1.08 -12.15
C PRO A 136 -18.54 0.19 -12.46
N ASP A 137 -19.77 0.29 -11.94
CA ASP A 137 -20.67 1.41 -12.18
C ASP A 137 -20.21 2.67 -11.44
N LEU A 138 -19.64 2.51 -10.25
CA LEU A 138 -19.04 3.60 -9.48
C LEU A 138 -17.79 4.15 -10.19
N PHE A 139 -16.97 3.30 -10.82
CA PHE A 139 -15.85 3.76 -11.66
C PHE A 139 -16.34 4.59 -12.84
N ASP A 140 -17.41 4.14 -13.51
CA ASP A 140 -18.00 4.87 -14.62
C ASP A 140 -18.61 6.21 -14.17
N SER A 141 -19.21 6.25 -12.98
CA SER A 141 -19.75 7.47 -12.36
C SER A 141 -18.65 8.48 -11.99
N LEU A 142 -17.51 8.02 -11.46
CA LEU A 142 -16.33 8.86 -11.20
C LEU A 142 -15.80 9.46 -12.50
N ILE A 143 -15.62 8.64 -13.54
CA ILE A 143 -15.14 9.09 -14.85
C ILE A 143 -16.10 10.10 -15.47
N ALA A 144 -17.41 9.83 -15.42
CA ALA A 144 -18.44 10.72 -15.94
C ALA A 144 -18.40 12.08 -15.26
N SER A 145 -18.28 12.11 -13.93
CA SER A 145 -18.21 13.35 -13.16
C SER A 145 -16.99 14.18 -13.53
N LEU A 146 -15.80 13.56 -13.68
CA LEU A 146 -14.59 14.28 -14.11
C LEU A 146 -14.72 14.83 -15.53
N LYS A 147 -15.33 14.06 -16.45
CA LYS A 147 -15.63 14.55 -17.81
C LYS A 147 -16.61 15.70 -17.79
N GLN A 148 -17.61 15.66 -16.91
CA GLN A 148 -18.58 16.75 -16.74
C GLN A 148 -17.90 18.02 -16.22
N MET A 149 -16.95 17.92 -15.28
CA MET A 149 -16.16 19.07 -14.82
C MET A 149 -15.41 19.74 -15.98
N LEU A 150 -14.75 18.96 -16.82
CA LEU A 150 -14.05 19.46 -18.00
C LEU A 150 -15.02 20.09 -19.03
N ALA A 151 -16.19 19.47 -19.22
CA ALA A 151 -17.18 19.93 -20.17
C ALA A 151 -17.83 21.27 -19.79
N THR A 152 -17.66 21.75 -18.55
CA THR A 152 -18.12 23.09 -18.16
C THR A 152 -17.38 24.20 -18.92
N GLY A 153 -16.11 23.98 -19.29
CA GLY A 153 -15.26 25.01 -19.89
C GLY A 153 -14.79 26.09 -18.92
N GLU A 154 -15.14 25.99 -17.63
CA GLU A 154 -14.89 27.03 -16.60
C GLU A 154 -13.53 26.85 -15.88
N ILE A 155 -12.73 25.86 -16.28
CA ILE A 155 -11.43 25.55 -15.66
C ILE A 155 -10.32 26.23 -16.45
N ASP A 156 -9.83 27.38 -15.98
CA ASP A 156 -8.79 28.15 -16.68
C ASP A 156 -7.36 27.60 -16.48
N SER A 157 -7.17 26.75 -15.47
CA SER A 157 -5.86 26.18 -15.18
C SER A 157 -5.54 25.00 -16.11
N ILE A 158 -4.60 25.21 -17.03
CA ILE A 158 -4.05 24.14 -17.89
C ILE A 158 -3.58 22.94 -17.06
N LYS A 159 -2.92 23.20 -15.93
CA LYS A 159 -2.46 22.14 -15.02
C LYS A 159 -3.62 21.34 -14.41
N ALA A 160 -4.72 22.00 -14.06
CA ALA A 160 -5.92 21.32 -13.54
C ALA A 160 -6.59 20.47 -14.63
N ILE A 161 -6.67 20.98 -15.87
CA ILE A 161 -7.18 20.23 -17.03
C ILE A 161 -6.33 18.99 -17.28
N GLU A 162 -5.00 19.13 -17.33
CA GLU A 162 -4.06 18.00 -17.51
C GLU A 162 -4.20 16.97 -16.38
N ALA A 163 -4.30 17.43 -15.14
CA ALA A 163 -4.52 16.57 -13.98
C ALA A 163 -5.83 15.78 -14.06
N LEU A 164 -6.94 16.44 -14.43
CA LEU A 164 -8.24 15.78 -14.64
C LEU A 164 -8.16 14.74 -15.77
N ASN A 165 -7.55 15.09 -16.90
CA ASN A 165 -7.38 14.15 -18.02
C ASN A 165 -6.52 12.94 -17.66
N LYS A 166 -5.45 13.16 -16.89
CA LYS A 166 -4.61 12.06 -16.38
C LYS A 166 -5.41 11.15 -15.46
N LEU A 167 -6.21 11.71 -14.55
CA LEU A 167 -7.05 10.94 -13.66
C LEU A 167 -8.12 10.13 -14.42
N ILE A 168 -8.79 10.76 -15.39
CA ILE A 168 -9.75 10.08 -16.29
C ILE A 168 -9.08 8.90 -17.00
N SER A 169 -7.88 9.12 -17.54
CA SER A 169 -7.14 8.08 -18.28
C SER A 169 -6.77 6.91 -17.36
N THR A 170 -6.22 7.19 -16.18
CA THR A 170 -5.88 6.17 -15.17
C THR A 170 -7.11 5.35 -14.76
N LEU A 171 -8.22 6.01 -14.41
CA LEU A 171 -9.45 5.33 -14.03
C LEU A 171 -10.02 4.49 -15.18
N THR A 172 -10.02 5.03 -16.40
CA THR A 172 -10.52 4.34 -17.60
C THR A 172 -9.70 3.09 -17.91
N GLN A 173 -8.38 3.18 -17.83
CA GLN A 173 -7.47 2.06 -18.10
C GLN A 173 -7.65 0.95 -17.06
N ASN A 174 -7.82 1.31 -15.78
CA ASN A 174 -7.78 0.35 -14.69
C ASN A 174 -9.15 -0.18 -14.24
N LYS A 175 -10.27 0.39 -14.71
CA LYS A 175 -11.62 -0.05 -14.28
C LYS A 175 -11.93 -1.52 -14.59
N LYS A 176 -11.24 -2.15 -15.56
CA LYS A 176 -11.42 -3.56 -15.96
C LYS A 176 -10.23 -4.45 -15.61
N SER A 177 -9.26 -3.93 -14.86
CA SER A 177 -8.01 -4.64 -14.56
C SER A 177 -8.15 -5.56 -13.35
N SER A 178 -7.03 -6.15 -12.92
CA SER A 178 -6.95 -6.99 -11.73
C SER A 178 -7.46 -6.31 -10.45
N TYR A 179 -7.67 -7.11 -9.41
CA TYR A 179 -8.02 -6.63 -8.06
C TYR A 179 -7.09 -5.49 -7.63
N PHE A 180 -5.78 -5.73 -7.67
CA PHE A 180 -4.78 -4.75 -7.26
C PHE A 180 -4.89 -3.44 -8.04
N SER A 181 -5.01 -3.51 -9.37
CA SER A 181 -5.16 -2.33 -10.22
C SER A 181 -6.40 -1.52 -9.87
N THR A 182 -7.50 -2.20 -9.52
CA THR A 182 -8.76 -1.59 -9.11
C THR A 182 -8.59 -0.84 -7.78
N ILE A 183 -8.02 -1.49 -6.77
CA ILE A 183 -7.79 -0.91 -5.43
C ILE A 183 -6.85 0.30 -5.52
N VAL A 184 -5.69 0.14 -6.16
CA VAL A 184 -4.69 1.20 -6.26
C VAL A 184 -5.21 2.40 -7.04
N SER A 185 -5.97 2.18 -8.12
CA SER A 185 -6.52 3.28 -8.93
C SER A 185 -7.55 4.11 -8.17
N TRP A 186 -8.39 3.46 -7.37
CA TRP A 186 -9.31 4.16 -6.48
C TRP A 186 -8.57 4.94 -5.39
N GLN A 187 -7.59 4.33 -4.70
CA GLN A 187 -6.79 5.01 -3.68
C GLN A 187 -6.03 6.22 -4.26
N PHE A 188 -5.46 6.04 -5.45
CA PHE A 188 -4.83 7.12 -6.20
C PHE A 188 -5.83 8.22 -6.50
N ALA A 189 -7.02 7.90 -7.03
CA ALA A 189 -8.03 8.90 -7.32
C ALA A 189 -8.40 9.73 -6.09
N ARG A 190 -8.68 9.06 -4.97
CA ARG A 190 -9.01 9.72 -3.70
C ARG A 190 -7.89 10.66 -3.22
N SER A 191 -6.64 10.17 -3.22
CA SER A 191 -5.49 10.95 -2.73
C SER A 191 -5.10 12.07 -3.69
N PHE A 192 -5.06 11.79 -4.98
CA PHE A 192 -4.71 12.75 -6.04
C PHE A 192 -5.70 13.90 -6.07
N VAL A 193 -6.99 13.60 -5.96
CA VAL A 193 -8.04 14.60 -5.97
C VAL A 193 -7.95 15.54 -4.76
N LYS A 194 -7.82 14.98 -3.55
CA LYS A 194 -7.68 15.74 -2.31
C LYS A 194 -6.45 16.65 -2.31
N ASN A 195 -5.34 16.16 -2.85
CA ASN A 195 -4.05 16.84 -2.73
C ASN A 195 -3.71 17.76 -3.91
N ALA A 196 -4.23 17.50 -5.11
CA ALA A 196 -3.77 18.17 -6.34
C ALA A 196 -4.88 18.84 -7.15
N LEU A 197 -6.16 18.54 -6.90
CA LEU A 197 -7.27 19.07 -7.72
C LEU A 197 -8.21 19.99 -6.95
N TRP A 198 -8.59 19.62 -5.72
CA TRP A 198 -9.64 20.35 -5.00
C TRP A 198 -9.32 21.81 -4.71
N ALA A 199 -8.08 22.13 -4.34
CA ALA A 199 -7.67 23.51 -4.12
C ALA A 199 -7.90 24.40 -5.35
N SER A 200 -7.73 23.88 -6.56
CA SER A 200 -7.93 24.64 -7.80
C SER A 200 -9.38 24.66 -8.28
N LEU A 201 -10.21 23.70 -7.85
CA LEU A 201 -11.61 23.60 -8.29
C LEU A 201 -12.58 24.28 -7.32
N ASP A 202 -12.18 24.53 -6.07
CA ASP A 202 -13.03 25.19 -5.07
C ASP A 202 -13.35 26.66 -5.37
N GLU A 203 -12.53 27.30 -6.21
CA GLU A 203 -12.74 28.67 -6.66
C GLU A 203 -13.83 28.75 -7.76
N ILE A 204 -14.19 27.64 -8.39
CA ILE A 204 -15.11 27.59 -9.53
C ILE A 204 -16.52 27.19 -9.08
N THR A 205 -17.40 28.18 -8.93
CA THR A 205 -18.78 27.98 -8.41
C THR A 205 -19.57 26.91 -9.17
N VAL A 206 -19.47 26.87 -10.51
CA VAL A 206 -20.21 25.93 -11.36
C VAL A 206 -19.75 24.47 -11.16
N VAL A 207 -18.50 24.26 -10.73
CA VAL A 207 -17.93 22.92 -10.52
C VAL A 207 -18.28 22.33 -9.16
N LYS A 208 -18.65 23.16 -8.16
CA LYS A 208 -18.93 22.72 -6.78
C LYS A 208 -19.97 21.58 -6.67
N PRO A 209 -21.12 21.62 -7.37
CA PRO A 209 -22.08 20.51 -7.33
C PRO A 209 -21.51 19.21 -7.90
N ILE A 210 -20.71 19.30 -8.98
CA ILE A 210 -20.09 18.14 -9.62
C ILE A 210 -19.00 17.56 -8.72
N LYS A 211 -18.22 18.42 -8.04
CA LYS A 211 -17.24 18.03 -7.03
C LYS A 211 -17.92 17.24 -5.91
N SER A 212 -19.00 17.78 -5.35
CA SER A 212 -19.74 17.11 -4.28
C SER A 212 -20.29 15.74 -4.71
N ALA A 213 -20.82 15.64 -5.94
CA ALA A 213 -21.24 14.36 -6.50
C ALA A 213 -20.07 13.36 -6.62
N PHE A 214 -18.91 13.82 -7.11
CA PHE A 214 -17.71 12.99 -7.20
C PHE A 214 -17.22 12.51 -5.82
N GLU A 215 -17.20 13.38 -4.81
CA GLU A 215 -16.83 13.02 -3.43
C GLU A 215 -17.78 11.98 -2.84
N LYS A 216 -19.09 12.13 -3.11
CA LYS A 216 -20.09 11.14 -2.71
C LYS A 216 -19.83 9.79 -3.37
N THR A 217 -19.56 9.76 -4.68
CA THR A 217 -19.21 8.50 -5.39
C THR A 217 -17.91 7.89 -4.87
N LEU A 218 -16.91 8.70 -4.47
CA LEU A 218 -15.70 8.19 -3.82
C LEU A 218 -16.00 7.52 -2.47
N ALA A 219 -16.93 8.08 -1.69
CA ALA A 219 -17.35 7.49 -0.41
C ALA A 219 -18.13 6.18 -0.62
N GLU A 220 -19.05 6.15 -1.59
CA GLU A 220 -19.77 4.93 -2.00
C GLU A 220 -18.80 3.85 -2.49
N MET A 221 -17.78 4.24 -3.28
CA MET A 221 -16.72 3.32 -3.71
C MET A 221 -15.93 2.76 -2.55
N ASN A 222 -15.65 3.54 -1.50
CA ASN A 222 -14.96 3.03 -0.31
C ASN A 222 -15.76 1.90 0.34
N VAL A 223 -17.07 2.12 0.56
CA VAL A 223 -17.96 1.11 1.14
C VAL A 223 -18.01 -0.15 0.29
N GLU A 224 -18.14 0.00 -1.03
CA GLU A 224 -18.25 -1.15 -1.92
C GLU A 224 -16.92 -1.92 -2.07
N VAL A 225 -15.79 -1.21 -2.08
CA VAL A 225 -14.47 -1.83 -2.08
C VAL A 225 -14.23 -2.62 -0.79
N ASP A 226 -14.66 -2.08 0.36
CA ASP A 226 -14.59 -2.78 1.65
C ASP A 226 -15.45 -4.05 1.62
N ARG A 227 -16.68 -3.96 1.09
CA ARG A 227 -17.57 -5.12 0.92
C ARG A 227 -16.97 -6.18 0.01
N LEU A 228 -16.43 -5.76 -1.14
CA LEU A 228 -15.77 -6.64 -2.11
C LEU A 228 -14.57 -7.35 -1.46
N HIS A 229 -13.82 -6.62 -0.64
CA HIS A 229 -12.69 -7.15 0.11
C HIS A 229 -13.12 -8.24 1.11
N GLU A 230 -14.16 -7.97 1.89
CA GLU A 230 -14.71 -8.94 2.85
C GLU A 230 -15.23 -10.19 2.16
N GLU A 231 -15.88 -10.07 1.00
CA GLU A 231 -16.38 -11.18 0.20
C GLU A 231 -15.22 -12.09 -0.26
N ILE A 232 -14.16 -11.50 -0.84
CA ILE A 232 -12.97 -12.24 -1.28
C ILE A 232 -12.25 -12.89 -0.09
N SER A 233 -12.13 -12.17 1.03
CA SER A 233 -11.49 -12.67 2.26
C SER A 233 -12.25 -13.86 2.85
N THR A 234 -13.58 -13.82 2.82
CA THR A 234 -14.45 -14.90 3.28
C THR A 234 -14.29 -16.13 2.40
N GLU A 235 -14.36 -15.97 1.06
CA GLU A 235 -14.18 -17.10 0.14
C GLU A 235 -12.78 -17.75 0.28
N LEU A 236 -11.74 -16.94 0.51
CA LEU A 236 -10.38 -17.44 0.75
C LEU A 236 -10.27 -18.22 2.05
N LYS A 237 -10.89 -17.75 3.14
CA LYS A 237 -10.89 -18.45 4.44
C LYS A 237 -11.59 -19.80 4.35
N GLU A 238 -12.76 -19.85 3.71
CA GLU A 238 -13.55 -21.08 3.55
C GLU A 238 -12.79 -22.13 2.74
N ARG A 239 -12.00 -21.71 1.75
CA ARG A 239 -11.29 -22.64 0.86
C ARG A 239 -9.92 -23.10 1.36
N PHE A 240 -9.22 -22.29 2.14
CA PHE A 240 -7.81 -22.54 2.46
C PHE A 240 -7.49 -22.60 3.95
N GLU A 241 -8.47 -22.42 4.85
CA GLU A 241 -8.28 -22.42 6.32
C GLU A 241 -7.17 -21.46 6.81
N ILE A 242 -6.75 -20.51 5.96
CA ILE A 242 -5.71 -19.52 6.27
C ILE A 242 -6.33 -18.33 6.98
N ALA A 243 -5.59 -17.81 7.96
CA ALA A 243 -5.85 -16.52 8.58
C ALA A 243 -6.05 -15.43 7.51
N PRO A 244 -6.81 -14.34 7.79
CA PRO A 244 -6.97 -13.25 6.84
C PRO A 244 -5.59 -12.78 6.37
N ILE A 245 -5.39 -12.72 5.05
CA ILE A 245 -4.15 -12.19 4.47
C ILE A 245 -4.02 -10.76 5.00
N LEU A 246 -3.07 -10.51 5.90
CA LEU A 246 -2.91 -9.19 6.55
C LEU A 246 -2.46 -8.11 5.56
N GLY A 247 -1.77 -8.48 4.48
CA GLY A 247 -1.46 -7.58 3.36
C GLY A 247 -2.68 -7.13 2.53
N LEU A 248 -3.85 -7.70 2.83
CA LEU A 248 -5.16 -7.31 2.32
C LEU A 248 -5.91 -6.45 3.37
N ALA A 249 -5.58 -6.56 4.67
CA ALA A 249 -6.23 -5.77 5.71
C ALA A 249 -5.97 -4.27 5.51
N TYR A 250 -7.04 -3.57 5.13
CA TYR A 250 -7.11 -2.11 5.08
C TYR A 250 -6.88 -1.53 6.47
N ASP A 251 -6.05 -0.50 6.56
CA ASP A 251 -5.99 0.37 7.73
C ASP A 251 -7.38 1.00 7.88
N LYS A 252 -8.20 0.44 8.78
CA LYS A 252 -9.41 1.07 9.30
C LYS A 252 -8.96 2.30 10.08
N ASN A 253 -8.47 3.32 9.39
CA ASN A 253 -8.05 4.55 10.04
C ASN A 253 -9.30 5.14 10.73
N PRO A 254 -9.36 5.18 12.08
CA PRO A 254 -10.57 5.54 12.82
C PRO A 254 -11.00 7.00 12.64
N GLN A 255 -10.19 7.80 11.95
CA GLN A 255 -10.39 9.25 11.83
C GLN A 255 -11.50 9.67 10.86
N ILE A 256 -12.08 8.76 10.08
CA ILE A 256 -13.23 9.09 9.20
C ILE A 256 -14.56 8.85 9.91
N ALA A 257 -14.61 7.92 10.88
CA ALA A 257 -15.82 7.67 11.66
C ALA A 257 -16.16 8.82 12.63
N ALA A 258 -15.19 9.69 12.94
CA ALA A 258 -15.39 10.82 13.85
C ALA A 258 -16.07 12.05 13.19
N ASP A 259 -15.88 12.25 11.88
CA ASP A 259 -16.37 13.45 11.17
C ASP A 259 -17.87 13.34 10.78
N ASP A 260 -18.42 12.12 10.73
CA ASP A 260 -19.85 11.87 10.52
C ASP A 260 -20.67 11.92 11.83
N SER A 261 -20.03 11.75 12.99
CA SER A 261 -20.70 11.89 14.29
C SER A 261 -20.84 13.34 14.76
N GLU A 262 -19.98 14.26 14.30
CA GLU A 262 -20.06 15.69 14.67
C GLU A 262 -21.06 16.49 13.82
N LYS A 263 -21.57 15.94 12.71
CA LYS A 263 -22.58 16.61 11.86
C LYS A 263 -24.03 16.21 12.15
N ARG A 264 -24.26 15.39 13.19
CA ARG A 264 -25.61 15.00 13.67
C ARG A 264 -25.82 15.27 15.17
N GLY A 265 -25.05 16.18 15.75
CA GLY A 265 -25.25 16.73 17.10
C GLY A 265 -25.87 18.12 17.08
#